data_AF-A0A848QRC1-F1
#
_entry.id   AF-A0A848QRC1-F1
#
_cell.length_a   1.000
_cell.length_b   1.000
_cell.length_c   1.000
_cell.angle_alpha   90.00
_cell.angle_beta   90.00
_cell.angle_gamma   90.00
#
_symmetry.space_group_name_H-M   'P 1'
#
loop_
_entity.id
_entity.type
_entity.pdbx_description
1 polymer ?
#
loop_
_entity_poly.entity_id
_entity_poly.type
_entity_poly.pdbx_seq_one_letter_code
_entity_poly.pdbx_strand_id
1 'polypeptide(L)'
;MEEEIMTNIKGRFQFRERYFFLFVLPLAIACEWAFAASLNWEDYPRSEWVALVDLCLFVPLGYFMFFSKSLETRPRLIRTLGVAGLGLFSARLIVPEANQFVIAELAYVRNFVLAFVLVFEGWVLYKVVTAVYKRNVDAKTLEREFAMPEWIAKLMILEARFWKAVWGFFKRK
;
A
#
# COMPACT_ATOMS: atom_id res chain seq x y z
N MET A 1 12.45 1.36 -36.44
CA MET A 1 13.41 1.56 -35.32
C MET A 1 13.00 2.75 -34.44
N GLU A 2 12.69 3.93 -34.97
CA GLU A 2 12.19 5.07 -34.15
C GLU A 2 10.79 4.85 -33.54
N GLU A 3 9.85 4.24 -34.25
CA GLU A 3 8.52 3.90 -33.70
C GLU A 3 8.62 2.93 -32.51
N GLU A 4 9.54 1.97 -32.57
CA GLU A 4 9.75 0.98 -31.51
C GLU A 4 10.35 1.64 -30.26
N ILE A 5 11.27 2.61 -30.45
CA ILE A 5 11.83 3.43 -29.37
C ILE A 5 10.76 4.32 -28.74
N MET A 6 9.94 5.01 -29.54
CA MET A 6 8.83 5.85 -29.06
C MET A 6 7.77 5.04 -28.29
N THR A 7 7.44 3.85 -28.76
CA THR A 7 6.46 2.97 -28.11
C THR A 7 7.01 2.41 -26.79
N ASN A 8 8.30 2.06 -26.75
CA ASN A 8 8.99 1.58 -25.56
C ASN A 8 9.19 2.69 -24.50
N ILE A 9 9.42 3.94 -24.93
CA ILE A 9 9.46 5.12 -24.04
C ILE A 9 8.07 5.42 -23.48
N LYS A 10 7.02 5.44 -24.31
CA LYS A 10 5.62 5.63 -23.83
C LYS A 10 5.20 4.53 -22.85
N GLY A 11 5.53 3.27 -23.15
CA GLY A 11 5.26 2.13 -22.27
C GLY A 11 5.99 2.24 -20.91
N ARG A 12 7.26 2.64 -20.92
CA ARG A 12 8.02 2.93 -19.68
C ARG A 12 7.48 4.12 -18.90
N PHE A 13 7.02 5.16 -19.58
CA PHE A 13 6.43 6.34 -18.94
C PHE A 13 5.10 6.01 -18.26
N GLN A 14 4.24 5.25 -18.93
CA GLN A 14 2.98 4.75 -18.34
C GLN A 14 3.22 3.81 -17.17
N PHE A 15 4.23 2.94 -17.23
CA PHE A 15 4.61 2.08 -16.10
C PHE A 15 5.08 2.90 -14.90
N ARG A 16 5.89 3.95 -15.15
CA ARG A 16 6.38 4.84 -14.10
C ARG A 16 5.23 5.60 -13.45
N GLU A 17 4.30 6.16 -14.21
CA GLU A 17 3.12 6.87 -13.67
C GLU A 17 2.21 5.95 -12.84
N ARG A 18 2.05 4.68 -13.24
CA ARG A 18 1.14 3.74 -12.57
C ARG A 18 1.67 3.21 -11.23
N TYR A 19 3.00 3.13 -11.08
CA TYR A 19 3.65 2.55 -9.90
C TYR A 19 4.53 3.54 -9.12
N PHE A 20 4.66 4.80 -9.58
CA PHE A 20 5.42 5.85 -8.90
C PHE A 20 5.03 6.00 -7.43
N PHE A 21 3.74 5.87 -7.15
CA PHE A 21 3.22 6.00 -5.79
C PHE A 21 3.72 4.90 -4.83
N LEU A 22 4.11 3.72 -5.33
CA LEU A 22 4.73 2.68 -4.50
C LEU A 22 6.09 3.12 -3.94
N PHE A 23 6.76 4.08 -4.58
CA PHE A 23 8.02 4.65 -4.09
C PHE A 23 7.80 5.95 -3.32
N VAL A 24 6.87 6.79 -3.77
CA VAL A 24 6.56 8.07 -3.10
C VAL A 24 6.00 7.84 -1.70
N LEU A 25 5.09 6.89 -1.53
CA LEU A 25 4.47 6.64 -0.23
C LEU A 25 5.48 6.26 0.86
N PRO A 26 6.35 5.23 0.69
CA PRO A 26 7.36 4.92 1.70
C PRO A 26 8.39 6.03 1.85
N LEU A 27 8.72 6.77 0.79
CA LEU A 27 9.61 7.94 0.89
C LEU A 27 8.98 9.05 1.74
N ALA A 28 7.70 9.36 1.54
CA ALA A 28 6.97 10.36 2.34
C ALA A 28 6.93 9.94 3.82
N ILE A 29 6.62 8.67 4.10
CA ILE A 29 6.65 8.12 5.45
C ILE A 29 8.07 8.22 6.06
N ALA A 30 9.12 7.94 5.29
CA ALA A 30 10.50 8.04 5.75
C ALA A 30 10.91 9.50 6.04
N CYS A 31 10.46 10.46 5.23
CA CYS A 31 10.68 11.88 5.47
C CYS A 31 9.99 12.34 6.77
N GLU A 32 8.72 11.97 6.96
CA GLU A 32 7.98 12.28 8.20
C GLU A 32 8.64 11.65 9.42
N TRP A 33 9.12 10.42 9.28
CA TRP A 33 9.84 9.74 10.36
C TRP A 33 11.17 10.44 10.70
N ALA A 34 11.93 10.89 9.70
CA ALA A 34 13.15 11.66 9.91
C ALA A 34 12.86 13.04 10.54
N PHE A 35 11.76 13.68 10.17
CA PHE A 35 11.32 14.93 10.77
C PHE A 35 10.94 14.73 12.25
N ALA A 36 10.11 13.72 12.54
CA ALA A 36 9.74 13.34 13.89
C ALA A 36 10.94 12.97 14.78
N ALA A 37 11.96 12.33 14.22
CA ALA A 37 13.19 11.98 14.93
C ALA A 37 14.06 13.20 15.27
N SER A 38 13.95 14.29 14.52
CA SER A 38 14.70 15.53 14.78
C SER A 38 13.91 16.54 15.62
N LEU A 39 12.62 16.32 15.84
CA LEU A 39 11.75 17.19 16.62
C LEU A 39 11.88 16.94 18.13
N ASN A 40 12.00 18.02 18.92
CA ASN A 40 11.78 17.93 20.36
C ASN A 40 10.29 17.95 20.67
N TRP A 41 9.74 16.79 21.03
CA TRP A 41 8.32 16.61 21.29
C TRP A 41 7.82 17.29 22.56
N GLU A 42 8.70 17.53 23.54
CA GLU A 42 8.34 18.21 24.79
C GLU A 42 8.02 19.70 24.55
N ASP A 43 8.77 20.33 23.66
CA ASP A 43 8.60 21.75 23.32
C ASP A 43 7.43 21.99 22.35
N TYR A 44 7.11 20.99 21.51
CA TYR A 44 6.13 21.12 20.42
C TYR A 44 5.13 19.96 20.34
N PRO A 45 4.28 19.75 21.37
CA PRO A 45 3.31 18.64 21.39
C PRO A 45 2.24 18.76 20.29
N ARG A 46 1.99 19.98 19.77
CA ARG A 46 1.02 20.21 18.68
C ARG A 46 1.50 19.73 17.31
N SER A 47 2.76 19.33 17.17
CA SER A 47 3.30 18.79 15.92
C SER A 47 2.66 17.47 15.49
N GLU A 48 1.91 16.79 16.38
CA GLU A 48 1.02 15.68 16.03
C GLU A 48 0.09 16.04 14.86
N TRP A 49 -0.47 17.25 14.87
CA TRP A 49 -1.38 17.72 13.82
C TRP A 49 -0.70 17.83 12.46
N VAL A 50 0.57 18.21 12.44
CA VAL A 50 1.33 18.34 11.19
C VAL A 50 1.51 16.97 10.55
N ALA A 51 1.95 15.98 11.33
CA ALA A 51 2.11 14.60 10.85
C ALA A 51 0.76 14.00 10.38
N LEU A 52 -0.33 14.26 11.12
CA LEU A 52 -1.66 13.80 10.73
C LEU A 52 -2.14 14.47 9.43
N VAL A 53 -1.97 15.78 9.30
CA VAL A 53 -2.39 16.50 8.09
C VAL A 53 -1.58 16.02 6.88
N ASP A 54 -0.26 15.86 7.01
CA ASP A 54 0.55 15.42 5.87
C ASP A 54 0.19 13.97 5.47
N LEU A 55 0.22 13.04 6.43
CA LEU A 55 0.01 11.62 6.14
C LEU A 55 -1.46 11.24 5.85
N CYS A 56 -2.44 11.89 6.49
CA CYS A 56 -3.85 11.52 6.37
C CYS A 56 -4.64 12.42 5.41
N LEU A 57 -4.14 13.61 5.05
CA LEU A 57 -4.80 14.50 4.09
C LEU A 57 -3.93 14.77 2.87
N PHE A 58 -2.71 15.27 3.06
CA PHE A 58 -1.89 15.73 1.93
C PHE A 58 -1.49 14.58 1.00
N VAL A 59 -0.96 13.48 1.55
CA VAL A 59 -0.57 12.29 0.77
C VAL A 59 -1.79 11.63 0.08
N PRO A 60 -2.93 11.37 0.75
CA PRO A 60 -4.13 10.82 0.10
C PRO A 60 -4.74 11.75 -0.95
N LEU A 61 -4.78 13.07 -0.71
CA LEU A 61 -5.25 14.05 -1.69
C LEU A 61 -4.31 14.10 -2.89
N GLY A 62 -3.01 14.08 -2.67
CA GLY A 62 -2.00 13.93 -3.71
C GLY A 62 -2.27 12.70 -4.57
N TYR A 63 -2.46 11.53 -3.93
CA TYR A 63 -2.84 10.30 -4.63
C TYR A 63 -4.11 10.49 -5.47
N PHE A 64 -5.17 11.06 -4.90
CA PHE A 64 -6.44 11.27 -5.59
C PHE A 64 -6.29 12.18 -6.82
N MET A 65 -5.49 13.25 -6.70
CA MET A 65 -5.24 14.19 -7.79
C MET A 65 -4.36 13.59 -8.89
N PHE A 66 -3.25 12.92 -8.53
CA PHE A 66 -2.33 12.33 -9.51
C PHE A 66 -2.99 11.19 -10.31
N PHE A 67 -3.85 10.39 -9.68
CA PHE A 67 -4.54 9.29 -10.36
C PHE A 67 -5.93 9.67 -10.91
N SER A 68 -6.29 10.96 -10.89
CA SER A 68 -7.59 11.45 -11.35
C SER A 68 -7.91 11.10 -12.81
N LYS A 69 -6.88 11.07 -13.67
CA LYS A 69 -7.01 10.79 -15.12
C LYS A 69 -6.88 9.31 -15.49
N SER A 70 -6.29 8.48 -14.61
CA SER A 70 -5.95 7.08 -14.92
C SER A 70 -6.96 6.07 -14.36
N LEU A 71 -7.67 6.43 -13.28
CA LEU A 71 -8.58 5.53 -12.57
C LEU A 71 -10.00 6.08 -12.49
N GLU A 72 -10.97 5.18 -12.64
CA GLU A 72 -12.37 5.47 -12.34
C GLU A 72 -12.56 5.92 -10.89
N THR A 73 -13.57 6.75 -10.65
CA THR A 73 -13.79 7.43 -9.37
C THR A 73 -13.94 6.47 -8.19
N ARG A 74 -14.65 5.34 -8.37
CA ARG A 74 -14.88 4.35 -7.29
C ARG A 74 -13.58 3.66 -6.82
N PRO A 75 -12.81 2.96 -7.68
CA PRO A 75 -11.56 2.34 -7.26
C PRO A 75 -10.52 3.37 -6.82
N ARG A 76 -10.56 4.60 -7.35
CA ARG A 76 -9.71 5.70 -6.88
C ARG A 76 -10.02 6.07 -5.43
N LEU A 77 -11.29 6.26 -5.07
CA LEU A 77 -11.69 6.59 -3.70
C LEU A 77 -11.31 5.49 -2.71
N ILE A 78 -11.54 4.21 -3.06
CA ILE A 78 -11.18 3.09 -2.18
C ILE A 78 -9.66 3.07 -1.94
N ARG A 79 -8.85 3.28 -2.99
CA ARG A 79 -7.39 3.33 -2.84
C ARG A 79 -6.95 4.55 -2.04
N THR A 80 -7.53 5.73 -2.26
CA THR A 80 -7.26 6.93 -1.46
C THR A 80 -7.58 6.71 0.02
N LEU A 81 -8.71 6.08 0.34
CA LEU A 81 -9.05 5.72 1.71
C LEU A 81 -8.05 4.73 2.32
N GLY A 82 -7.57 3.76 1.53
CA GLY A 82 -6.50 2.86 1.95
C GLY A 82 -5.19 3.60 2.26
N VAL A 83 -4.81 4.58 1.42
CA VAL A 83 -3.63 5.43 1.65
C VAL A 83 -3.79 6.29 2.90
N ALA A 84 -4.97 6.88 3.13
CA ALA A 84 -5.26 7.63 4.36
C ALA A 84 -5.20 6.72 5.60
N GLY A 85 -5.71 5.49 5.48
CA GLY A 85 -5.62 4.47 6.51
C GLY A 85 -4.18 4.10 6.87
N LEU A 86 -3.33 3.89 5.86
CA LEU A 86 -1.90 3.69 6.05
C LEU A 86 -1.24 4.91 6.69
N GLY A 87 -1.60 6.12 6.28
CA GLY A 87 -1.13 7.35 6.89
C GLY A 87 -1.46 7.43 8.39
N LEU A 88 -2.69 7.09 8.77
CA LEU A 88 -3.12 7.06 10.17
C LEU A 88 -2.40 5.99 10.98
N PHE A 89 -2.08 4.85 10.37
CA PHE A 89 -1.27 3.82 11.00
C PHE A 89 0.19 4.27 11.19
N SER A 90 0.80 4.83 10.15
CA SER A 90 2.17 5.36 10.18
C SER A 90 2.31 6.50 11.19
N ALA A 91 1.33 7.41 11.29
CA ALA A 91 1.33 8.50 12.25
C ALA A 91 1.45 7.99 13.70
N ARG A 92 0.79 6.87 14.05
CA ARG A 92 0.94 6.24 15.37
C ARG A 92 2.36 5.74 15.64
N LEU A 93 3.07 5.26 14.61
CA LEU A 93 4.45 4.79 14.76
C LEU A 93 5.46 5.94 14.86
N ILE A 94 5.12 7.09 14.28
CA ILE A 94 5.98 8.27 14.20
C ILE A 94 5.85 9.14 15.45
N VAL A 95 4.63 9.34 15.96
CA VAL A 95 4.35 10.19 17.13
C VAL A 95 4.55 9.37 18.42
N PRO A 96 5.34 9.82 19.40
CA PRO A 96 5.49 9.15 20.69
C PRO A 96 4.15 9.04 21.44
N GLU A 97 3.91 7.93 22.14
CA GLU A 97 2.61 7.66 22.81
C GLU A 97 2.17 8.78 23.78
N ALA A 98 3.11 9.43 24.46
CA ALA A 98 2.82 10.53 25.38
C ALA A 98 2.19 11.76 24.71
N ASN A 99 2.35 11.91 23.39
CA ASN A 99 1.87 13.05 22.60
C ASN A 99 0.77 12.66 21.59
N GLN A 100 0.20 11.47 21.71
CA GLN A 100 -0.89 10.99 20.86
C GLN A 100 -2.25 11.41 21.43
N PHE A 101 -2.65 12.66 21.22
CA PHE A 101 -3.97 13.12 21.67
C PHE A 101 -5.04 12.77 20.64
N VAL A 102 -4.83 13.16 19.40
CA VAL A 102 -5.80 12.98 18.30
C VAL A 102 -5.73 11.56 17.73
N ILE A 103 -4.52 10.99 17.64
CA ILE A 103 -4.30 9.61 17.20
C ILE A 103 -5.01 8.62 18.13
N ALA A 104 -5.08 8.92 19.43
CA ALA A 104 -5.79 8.09 20.40
C ALA A 104 -7.32 8.12 20.18
N GLU A 105 -7.90 9.28 19.90
CA GLU A 105 -9.33 9.40 19.57
C GLU A 105 -9.69 8.65 18.27
N LEU A 106 -8.80 8.72 17.28
CA LEU A 106 -8.95 8.02 16.01
C LEU A 106 -8.62 6.52 16.09
N ALA A 107 -8.32 5.97 17.27
CA ALA A 107 -7.96 4.57 17.43
C ALA A 107 -9.03 3.61 16.91
N TYR A 108 -10.32 3.93 17.10
CA TYR A 108 -11.43 3.13 16.58
C TYR A 108 -11.42 3.08 15.04
N VAL A 109 -11.25 4.23 14.39
CA VAL A 109 -11.20 4.34 12.92
C VAL A 109 -9.99 3.57 12.40
N ARG A 110 -8.82 3.76 13.01
CA ARG A 110 -7.60 3.04 12.64
C ARG A 110 -7.78 1.53 12.74
N ASN A 111 -8.30 1.05 13.86
CA ASN A 111 -8.49 -0.39 14.08
C ASN A 111 -9.51 -0.98 13.11
N PHE A 112 -10.58 -0.24 12.78
CA PHE A 112 -11.55 -0.65 11.77
C PHE A 112 -10.91 -0.75 10.39
N VAL A 113 -10.11 0.25 9.99
CA VAL A 113 -9.40 0.24 8.71
C VAL A 113 -8.39 -0.90 8.65
N LEU A 114 -7.62 -1.14 9.71
CA LEU A 114 -6.70 -2.28 9.79
C LEU A 114 -7.43 -3.62 9.67
N ALA A 115 -8.55 -3.80 10.37
CA ALA A 115 -9.35 -5.01 10.27
C ALA A 115 -9.87 -5.21 8.84
N PHE A 116 -10.34 -4.14 8.20
CA PHE A 116 -10.77 -4.20 6.80
C PHE A 116 -9.63 -4.57 5.85
N VAL A 117 -8.45 -3.97 6.02
CA VAL A 117 -7.26 -4.30 5.22
C VAL A 117 -6.86 -5.75 5.41
N LEU A 118 -6.82 -6.27 6.64
CA LEU A 118 -6.50 -7.66 6.93
C LEU A 118 -7.49 -8.64 6.30
N VAL A 119 -8.79 -8.33 6.34
CA VAL A 119 -9.83 -9.14 5.69
C VAL A 119 -9.64 -9.11 4.17
N PHE A 120 -9.35 -7.95 3.60
CA PHE A 120 -9.12 -7.80 2.16
C PHE A 120 -7.85 -8.55 1.71
N GLU A 121 -6.74 -8.40 2.42
CA GLU A 121 -5.49 -9.12 2.15
C GLU A 121 -5.68 -10.62 2.28
N GLY A 122 -6.37 -11.10 3.32
CA GLY A 122 -6.71 -12.50 3.49
C GLY A 122 -7.59 -13.04 2.35
N TRP A 123 -8.53 -12.24 1.86
CA TRP A 123 -9.36 -12.60 0.71
C TRP A 123 -8.55 -12.68 -0.59
N VAL A 124 -7.65 -11.72 -0.84
CA VAL A 124 -6.74 -11.74 -1.99
C VAL A 124 -5.80 -12.94 -1.91
N LEU A 125 -5.20 -13.19 -0.75
CA LEU A 125 -4.35 -14.36 -0.51
C LEU A 125 -5.11 -15.66 -0.78
N TYR A 126 -6.33 -15.80 -0.26
CA TYR A 126 -7.19 -16.96 -0.51
C TYR A 126 -7.47 -17.16 -2.00
N LYS A 127 -7.77 -16.08 -2.73
CA LYS A 127 -7.99 -16.12 -4.18
C LYS A 127 -6.74 -16.58 -4.93
N VAL A 128 -5.57 -16.02 -4.61
CA VAL A 128 -4.30 -16.37 -5.25
C VAL A 128 -3.91 -17.81 -4.91
N VAL A 129 -3.97 -18.22 -3.65
CA VAL A 129 -3.71 -19.60 -3.23
C VAL A 129 -4.64 -20.55 -3.96
N THR A 130 -5.95 -20.26 -4.01
CA THR A 130 -6.94 -21.09 -4.73
C THR A 130 -6.65 -21.15 -6.23
N ALA A 131 -6.27 -20.03 -6.86
CA ALA A 131 -5.92 -19.98 -8.27
C ALA A 131 -4.67 -20.82 -8.57
N VAL A 132 -3.62 -20.69 -7.76
CA VAL A 132 -2.40 -21.49 -7.86
C VAL A 132 -2.70 -22.98 -7.62
N TYR A 133 -3.54 -23.32 -6.63
CA TYR A 133 -3.88 -24.71 -6.29
C TYR A 133 -4.76 -25.39 -7.35
N LYS A 134 -5.75 -24.68 -7.92
CA LYS A 134 -6.75 -25.26 -8.83
C LYS A 134 -6.41 -25.12 -10.31
N ARG A 135 -5.64 -24.10 -10.71
CA ARG A 135 -5.49 -23.71 -12.12
C ARG A 135 -4.05 -23.58 -12.61
N ASN A 136 -3.02 -23.80 -11.77
CA ASN A 136 -1.60 -23.66 -12.15
C ASN A 136 -1.32 -22.33 -12.87
N VAL A 137 -1.87 -21.24 -12.33
CA VAL A 137 -1.88 -19.93 -12.98
C VAL A 137 -0.49 -19.30 -12.98
N ASP A 138 -0.12 -18.67 -14.11
CA ASP A 138 1.17 -18.03 -14.33
C ASP A 138 1.14 -16.53 -13.98
N ALA A 139 2.32 -15.93 -13.75
CA ALA A 139 2.46 -14.54 -13.26
C ALA A 139 1.78 -13.51 -14.16
N LYS A 140 1.80 -13.73 -15.49
CA LYS A 140 1.16 -12.86 -16.49
C LYS A 140 -0.36 -12.85 -16.39
N THR A 141 -0.97 -13.93 -15.91
CA THR A 141 -2.42 -14.00 -15.72
C THR A 141 -2.83 -13.21 -14.48
N LEU A 142 -2.04 -13.29 -13.41
CA LEU A 142 -2.25 -12.49 -12.19
C LEU A 142 -2.04 -10.99 -12.43
N GLU A 143 -1.05 -10.60 -13.24
CA GLU A 143 -0.84 -9.21 -13.66
C GLU A 143 -2.08 -8.65 -14.36
N ARG A 144 -2.70 -9.41 -15.27
CA ARG A 144 -3.91 -8.97 -15.99
C ARG A 144 -5.15 -8.91 -15.11
N GLU A 145 -5.31 -9.86 -14.20
CA GLU A 145 -6.52 -9.97 -13.37
C GLU A 145 -6.52 -8.97 -12.21
N PHE A 146 -5.35 -8.67 -11.63
CA PHE A 146 -5.23 -7.79 -10.47
C PHE A 146 -4.53 -6.45 -10.76
N ALA A 147 -4.13 -6.20 -12.01
CA ALA A 147 -3.41 -4.99 -12.42
C ALA A 147 -2.18 -4.67 -11.55
N MET A 148 -1.44 -5.71 -11.17
CA MET A 148 -0.25 -5.62 -10.30
C MET A 148 1.05 -5.81 -11.10
N PRO A 149 2.18 -5.22 -10.67
CA PRO A 149 3.47 -5.43 -11.32
C PRO A 149 3.85 -6.90 -11.39
N GLU A 150 4.49 -7.32 -12.48
CA GLU A 150 4.94 -8.71 -12.69
C GLU A 150 5.82 -9.22 -11.53
N TRP A 151 6.68 -8.38 -10.96
CA TRP A 151 7.53 -8.77 -9.83
C TRP A 151 6.73 -9.02 -8.54
N ILE A 152 5.66 -8.26 -8.28
CA ILE A 152 4.74 -8.51 -7.16
C ILE A 152 4.00 -9.83 -7.41
N ALA A 153 3.50 -10.05 -8.64
CA ALA A 153 2.85 -11.30 -9.00
C ALA A 153 3.77 -12.52 -8.80
N LYS A 154 5.05 -12.40 -9.16
CA LYS A 154 6.07 -13.43 -8.92
C LYS A 154 6.27 -13.71 -7.43
N LEU A 155 6.36 -12.67 -6.60
CA LEU A 155 6.46 -12.82 -5.14
C LEU A 155 5.23 -13.51 -4.56
N MET A 156 4.02 -13.12 -4.98
CA MET A 156 2.79 -13.76 -4.52
C MET A 156 2.69 -15.24 -4.91
N ILE A 157 3.13 -15.62 -6.12
CA ILE A 157 3.21 -17.03 -6.51
C ILE A 157 4.23 -17.77 -5.62
N LEU A 158 5.37 -17.15 -5.33
CA LEU A 158 6.39 -17.74 -4.47
C LEU A 158 5.84 -17.98 -3.06
N GLU A 159 5.16 -17.00 -2.47
CA GLU A 159 4.48 -17.15 -1.19
C GLU A 159 3.43 -18.26 -1.22
N ALA A 160 2.58 -18.32 -2.25
CA ALA A 160 1.58 -19.38 -2.39
C ALA A 160 2.23 -20.78 -2.48
N ARG A 161 3.37 -20.90 -3.16
CA ARG A 161 4.14 -22.15 -3.24
C ARG A 161 4.81 -22.50 -1.91
N PHE A 162 5.34 -21.51 -1.20
CA PHE A 162 5.89 -21.69 0.15
C PHE A 162 4.82 -22.24 1.09
N TRP A 163 3.66 -21.61 1.13
CA TRP A 163 2.50 -22.07 1.88
C TRP A 163 2.06 -23.48 1.49
N LYS A 164 2.00 -23.81 0.19
CA LYS A 164 1.73 -25.18 -0.27
C LYS A 164 2.75 -26.19 0.28
N ALA A 165 4.03 -25.83 0.34
CA ALA A 165 5.06 -26.69 0.92
C ALA A 165 4.86 -26.87 2.44
N VAL A 166 4.54 -25.79 3.17
CA VAL A 166 4.24 -25.81 4.61
C VAL A 166 3.03 -26.71 4.91
N TRP A 167 1.93 -26.56 4.16
CA TRP A 167 0.75 -27.41 4.32
C TRP A 167 1.01 -28.88 3.95
N GLY A 168 1.85 -29.13 2.94
CA GLY A 168 2.29 -30.49 2.58
C GLY A 168 3.13 -31.14 3.67
N PHE A 169 3.92 -30.36 4.41
CA PHE A 169 4.68 -30.83 5.57
C PHE A 169 3.76 -31.14 6.75
N PHE A 170 2.78 -30.28 7.04
CA PHE A 170 1.81 -30.50 8.12
C PHE A 170 0.88 -31.70 7.87
N LYS A 171 0.48 -31.97 6.62
CA LYS A 171 -0.35 -33.14 6.28
C LYS A 171 0.38 -34.49 6.27
N ARG A 172 1.72 -34.47 6.32
CA ARG A 172 2.57 -35.68 6.31
C ARG A 172 2.95 -36.16 7.72
N LYS A 173 2.56 -35.43 8.77
CA LYS A 173 2.51 -35.93 10.16
C LYS A 173 1.09 -36.36 10.47
#